data_AF-F0GJE2-F1
#
_entry.id   AF-F0GJE2-F1
#
_cell.length_a   1.000
_cell.length_b   1.000
_cell.length_c   1.000
_cell.angle_alpha   90.00
_cell.angle_beta   90.00
_cell.angle_gamma   90.00
#
_symmetry.space_group_name_H-M   'P 1'
#
loop_
_entity.id
_entity.type
_entity.pdbx_description
1 polymer ?
#
loop_
_entity_poly.entity_id
_entity_poly.type
_entity_poly.pdbx_seq_one_letter_code
_entity_poly.pdbx_strand_id
1 'polypeptide(L)'
;ELAAMLAATHASFEPLHVQDAAFRPVSIPSYNGARKQPNLVPLLALLLAREGVPVLVHGVSQDPGRVTSAEIFAALSIAPSTSHDAIEDTLAERRVAFAPIDALAPRIARLLSLRAVLGVRNSTHTLVKLLQP
;
A
#
# COMPACT_ATOMS: atom_id res chain seq x y z
N GLU A 1 10.16 -19.89 8.24
CA GLU A 1 10.81 -18.79 7.52
C GLU A 1 9.90 -17.58 7.28
N LEU A 2 8.82 -17.70 6.48
CA LEU A 2 7.94 -16.56 6.15
C LEU A 2 7.38 -15.81 7.37
N ALA A 3 6.90 -16.52 8.39
CA ALA A 3 6.38 -15.89 9.61
C ALA A 3 7.43 -15.05 10.34
N ALA A 4 8.67 -15.54 10.45
CA ALA A 4 9.77 -14.80 11.08
C ALA A 4 10.19 -13.57 10.24
N MET A 5 10.23 -13.71 8.92
CA MET A 5 10.50 -12.58 8.02
C MET A 5 9.40 -11.52 8.09
N LEU A 6 8.13 -11.94 8.20
CA LEU A 6 7.01 -11.02 8.34
C LEU A 6 7.05 -10.29 9.69
N ALA A 7 7.32 -10.99 10.78
CA ALA A 7 7.52 -10.38 12.10
C ALA A 7 8.67 -9.35 12.10
N ALA A 8 9.80 -9.69 11.50
CA ALA A 8 10.93 -8.76 11.33
C ALA A 8 10.57 -7.56 10.43
N THR A 9 9.68 -7.77 9.46
CA THR A 9 9.19 -6.71 8.57
C THR A 9 8.29 -5.74 9.33
N HIS A 10 7.30 -6.24 10.09
CA HIS A 10 6.44 -5.39 10.91
C HIS A 10 7.22 -4.65 12.00
N ALA A 11 8.23 -5.27 12.60
CA ALA A 11 9.10 -4.62 13.57
C ALA A 11 10.02 -3.52 12.98
N SER A 12 9.99 -3.30 11.65
CA SER A 12 10.89 -2.37 10.97
C SER A 12 10.29 -0.98 10.71
N PHE A 13 9.01 -0.78 11.03
CA PHE A 13 8.30 0.49 10.93
C PHE A 13 7.23 0.59 12.04
N GLU A 14 6.73 1.79 12.31
CA GLU A 14 5.72 2.01 13.35
C GLU A 14 4.35 1.59 12.84
N PRO A 15 3.53 0.87 13.63
CA PRO A 15 2.16 0.58 13.25
C PRO A 15 1.33 1.85 13.03
N LEU A 16 0.44 1.81 12.05
CA LEU A 16 -0.53 2.86 11.78
C LEU A 16 -1.71 2.76 12.75
N HIS A 17 -2.19 3.92 13.16
CA HIS A 17 -3.32 4.06 14.05
C HIS A 17 -4.51 4.63 13.29
N VAL A 18 -5.60 3.86 13.26
CA VAL A 18 -6.87 4.34 12.72
C VAL A 18 -7.80 4.71 13.87
N GLN A 19 -8.13 5.99 13.95
CA GLN A 19 -9.00 6.51 15.00
C GLN A 19 -10.47 6.13 14.75
N ASP A 20 -11.15 5.77 15.84
CA ASP A 20 -12.61 5.71 16.00
C ASP A 20 -13.37 5.23 14.74
N ALA A 21 -13.13 3.97 14.38
CA ALA A 21 -13.75 3.32 13.23
C ALA A 21 -14.76 2.26 13.69
N ALA A 22 -16.00 2.38 13.21
CA ALA A 22 -17.03 1.36 13.40
C ALA A 22 -16.67 0.02 12.73
N PHE A 23 -15.73 0.04 11.79
CA PHE A 23 -15.26 -1.12 11.03
C PHE A 23 -13.78 -1.38 11.25
N ARG A 24 -13.37 -2.65 11.15
CA ARG A 24 -11.95 -3.02 11.11
C ARG A 24 -11.30 -2.45 9.84
N PRO A 25 -10.13 -1.80 9.95
CA PRO A 25 -9.39 -1.33 8.79
C PRO A 25 -9.02 -2.46 7.82
N VAL A 26 -8.94 -2.13 6.53
CA VAL A 26 -8.53 -3.05 5.46
C VAL A 26 -7.24 -2.55 4.83
N SER A 27 -6.22 -3.41 4.81
CA SER A 27 -4.97 -3.19 4.12
C SER A 27 -4.96 -3.92 2.77
N ILE A 28 -4.78 -3.18 1.67
CA ILE A 28 -4.75 -3.71 0.30
C ILE A 28 -3.37 -3.49 -0.34
N PRO A 29 -2.55 -4.54 -0.50
CA PRO A 29 -1.26 -4.44 -1.16
C PRO A 29 -1.41 -4.33 -2.69
N SER A 30 -0.79 -3.33 -3.29
CA SER A 30 -0.84 -3.02 -4.73
C SER A 30 0.56 -2.82 -5.34
N TYR A 31 1.32 -3.91 -5.43
CA TYR A 31 2.73 -3.91 -5.87
C TYR A 31 2.94 -4.31 -7.33
N ASN A 32 1.86 -4.37 -8.11
CA ASN A 32 1.93 -4.55 -9.56
C ASN A 32 0.84 -3.69 -10.18
N GLY A 33 1.16 -2.99 -11.27
CA GLY A 33 0.13 -2.36 -12.08
C GLY A 33 -0.59 -3.38 -12.98
N ALA A 34 -1.73 -2.97 -13.55
CA ALA A 34 -2.45 -3.79 -14.52
C ALA A 34 -1.88 -3.61 -15.94
N ARG A 35 -1.90 -4.69 -16.74
CA ARG A 35 -1.27 -4.72 -18.07
C ARG A 35 -2.27 -4.92 -19.21
N LYS A 36 -3.17 -5.90 -19.07
CA LYS A 36 -4.13 -6.31 -20.12
C LYS A 36 -5.60 -6.12 -19.74
N GLN A 37 -5.85 -5.77 -18.49
CA GLN A 37 -7.19 -5.55 -17.92
C GLN A 37 -7.16 -4.28 -17.08
N PRO A 38 -8.31 -3.65 -16.80
CA PRO A 38 -8.38 -2.52 -15.88
C PRO A 38 -7.88 -2.91 -14.47
N ASN A 39 -7.19 -1.99 -13.81
CA ASN A 39 -6.85 -2.13 -12.40
C ASN A 39 -8.07 -1.75 -11.54
N LEU A 40 -8.71 -2.74 -10.92
CA LEU A 40 -9.93 -2.54 -10.11
C LEU A 40 -9.65 -2.31 -8.62
N VAL A 41 -8.37 -2.28 -8.19
CA VAL A 41 -8.01 -2.05 -6.78
C VAL A 41 -8.53 -0.70 -6.26
N PRO A 42 -8.35 0.44 -6.98
CA PRO A 42 -8.90 1.71 -6.53
C PRO A 42 -10.43 1.70 -6.42
N LEU A 43 -11.12 1.03 -7.34
CA LEU A 43 -12.58 0.88 -7.28
C LEU A 43 -13.01 0.12 -6.02
N LEU A 44 -12.37 -1.00 -5.71
CA LEU A 44 -12.64 -1.77 -4.49
C LEU A 44 -12.44 -0.92 -3.24
N ALA A 45 -11.32 -0.20 -3.16
CA ALA A 45 -11.00 0.65 -2.02
C ALA A 45 -12.04 1.76 -1.81
N LEU A 46 -12.47 2.41 -2.89
CA LEU A 46 -13.49 3.47 -2.85
C LEU A 46 -14.87 2.93 -2.47
N LEU A 47 -15.24 1.73 -2.93
CA LEU A 47 -16.50 1.11 -2.54
C LEU A 47 -16.53 0.77 -1.05
N LEU A 48 -15.44 0.24 -0.50
CA LEU A 48 -15.32 -0.04 0.95
C LEU A 48 -15.33 1.26 1.79
N ALA A 49 -14.59 2.28 1.35
CA ALA A 49 -14.56 3.58 2.02
C ALA A 49 -15.94 4.26 2.04
N ARG A 50 -16.74 4.07 0.98
CA ARG A 50 -18.13 4.56 0.93
C ARG A 50 -19.02 3.91 1.98
N GLU A 51 -18.75 2.66 2.36
CA GLU A 51 -19.42 1.99 3.48
C GLU A 51 -18.85 2.37 4.85
N GLY A 52 -17.87 3.29 4.90
CA GLY A 52 -17.22 3.76 6.12
C GLY A 52 -16.04 2.91 6.60
N VAL A 53 -15.64 1.89 5.83
CA VAL A 53 -14.48 1.04 6.16
C VAL A 53 -13.19 1.82 5.89
N PRO A 54 -12.28 1.99 6.86
CA PRO A 54 -10.97 2.57 6.61
C PRO A 54 -10.15 1.65 5.70
N VAL A 55 -9.71 2.13 4.54
CA VAL A 55 -8.94 1.36 3.57
C VAL A 55 -7.60 2.01 3.26
N LEU A 56 -6.53 1.31 3.61
CA LEU A 56 -5.19 1.63 3.15
C LEU A 56 -4.86 0.81 1.91
N VAL A 57 -4.65 1.47 0.77
CA VAL A 57 -3.98 0.84 -0.37
C VAL A 57 -2.50 1.20 -0.30
N HIS A 58 -1.60 0.21 -0.32
CA HIS A 58 -0.17 0.47 -0.24
C HIS A 58 0.62 -0.26 -1.32
N GLY A 59 1.62 0.38 -1.92
CA GLY A 59 2.23 -0.20 -3.11
C GLY A 59 3.32 0.61 -3.79
N VAL A 60 3.50 0.35 -5.08
CA VAL A 60 4.46 1.07 -5.93
C VAL A 60 3.78 2.24 -6.65
N SER A 61 4.48 3.36 -6.77
CA SER A 61 3.99 4.53 -7.51
C SER A 61 4.16 4.41 -9.03
N GLN A 62 5.06 3.53 -9.48
CA GLN A 62 5.44 3.36 -10.87
C GLN A 62 5.72 1.88 -11.15
N ASP A 63 5.26 1.37 -12.30
CA ASP A 63 5.53 0.02 -12.78
C ASP A 63 5.55 0.01 -14.32
N PRO A 64 6.74 0.00 -14.97
CA PRO A 64 6.85 0.20 -16.42
C PRO A 64 5.96 -0.72 -17.25
N GLY A 65 5.19 -0.12 -18.16
CA GLY A 65 4.26 -0.83 -19.06
C GLY A 65 2.99 -1.33 -18.37
N ARG A 66 2.65 -0.80 -17.19
CA ARG A 66 1.45 -1.11 -16.42
C ARG A 66 0.83 0.14 -15.83
N VAL A 67 -0.48 0.11 -15.58
CA VAL A 67 -1.21 1.17 -14.87
C VAL A 67 -1.33 0.80 -13.39
N THR A 68 -0.69 1.58 -12.53
CA THR A 68 -0.65 1.40 -11.08
C THR A 68 -1.91 1.93 -10.39
N SER A 69 -2.15 1.52 -9.14
CA SER A 69 -3.22 2.12 -8.33
C SER A 69 -2.93 3.58 -7.99
N ALA A 70 -1.65 3.94 -7.85
CA ALA A 70 -1.19 5.31 -7.62
C ALA A 70 -1.65 6.26 -8.73
N GLU A 71 -1.44 5.89 -10.00
CA GLU A 71 -1.83 6.69 -11.17
C GLU A 71 -3.35 6.89 -11.24
N ILE A 72 -4.14 5.87 -10.90
CA ILE A 72 -5.60 5.97 -10.89
C ILE A 72 -6.08 6.85 -9.75
N PHE A 73 -5.52 6.70 -8.54
CA PHE A 73 -5.85 7.60 -7.43
C PHE A 73 -5.50 9.06 -7.75
N ALA A 74 -4.33 9.30 -8.36
CA ALA A 74 -3.95 10.64 -8.80
C ALA A 74 -4.94 11.21 -9.83
N ALA A 75 -5.38 10.42 -10.81
CA ALA A 75 -6.42 10.82 -11.77
C ALA A 75 -7.78 11.12 -11.11
N LEU A 76 -8.04 10.53 -9.94
CA LEU A 76 -9.22 10.78 -9.10
C LEU A 76 -8.99 11.88 -8.05
N SER A 77 -7.90 12.65 -8.14
CA SER A 77 -7.54 13.70 -7.18
C SER A 77 -7.35 13.21 -5.74
N ILE A 78 -6.89 11.97 -5.58
CA ILE A 78 -6.44 11.40 -4.31
C ILE A 78 -4.92 11.32 -4.36
N ALA A 79 -4.26 12.26 -3.69
CA ALA A 79 -2.81 12.33 -3.62
C ALA A 79 -2.23 11.18 -2.78
N PRO A 80 -1.00 10.71 -3.08
CA PRO A 80 -0.30 9.77 -2.22
C PRO A 80 0.00 10.40 -0.85
N SER A 81 -0.23 9.65 0.23
CA SER A 81 0.19 10.02 1.58
C SER A 81 1.68 9.72 1.75
N THR A 82 2.50 10.75 1.98
CA THR A 82 3.97 10.64 1.95
C THR A 82 4.64 10.51 3.32
N SER A 83 3.87 10.27 4.38
CA SER A 83 4.34 10.07 5.76
C SER A 83 3.33 9.23 6.55
N HIS A 84 3.72 8.67 7.70
CA HIS A 84 2.78 7.92 8.55
C HIS A 84 1.62 8.82 9.00
N ASP A 85 1.92 10.02 9.51
CA ASP A 85 0.91 11.00 9.91
C ASP A 85 -0.06 11.33 8.76
N ALA A 86 0.47 11.57 7.55
CA ALA A 86 -0.39 11.85 6.40
C ALA A 86 -1.28 10.65 6.00
N ILE A 87 -0.84 9.41 6.26
CA ILE A 87 -1.66 8.22 6.04
C ILE A 87 -2.81 8.21 7.04
N GLU A 88 -2.51 8.38 8.33
CA GLU A 88 -3.51 8.37 9.40
C GLU A 88 -4.53 9.51 9.22
N ASP A 89 -4.07 10.73 8.94
CA ASP A 89 -4.93 11.90 8.67
C ASP A 89 -5.85 11.65 7.48
N THR A 90 -5.31 11.14 6.37
CA THR A 90 -6.10 10.85 5.16
C THR A 90 -7.14 9.76 5.43
N LEU A 91 -6.80 8.73 6.21
CA LEU A 91 -7.73 7.68 6.60
C LEU A 91 -8.84 8.22 7.51
N ALA A 92 -8.54 9.15 8.41
CA ALA A 92 -9.53 9.80 9.26
C ALA A 92 -10.50 10.67 8.43
N GLU A 93 -9.98 11.45 7.48
CA GLU A 93 -10.77 12.38 6.66
C GLU A 93 -11.60 11.68 5.57
N ARG A 94 -10.99 10.75 4.84
CA ARG A 94 -11.55 10.21 3.59
C ARG A 94 -11.92 8.73 3.66
N ARG A 95 -11.50 8.03 4.72
CA ARG A 95 -11.57 6.58 4.85
C ARG A 95 -10.81 5.80 3.78
N VAL A 96 -10.08 6.46 2.86
CA VAL A 96 -9.22 5.82 1.87
C VAL A 96 -7.92 6.60 1.71
N ALA A 97 -6.80 5.91 1.81
CA ALA A 97 -5.47 6.48 1.58
C ALA A 97 -4.67 5.58 0.63
N PHE A 98 -3.83 6.19 -0.20
CA PHE A 98 -2.79 5.48 -0.93
C PHE A 98 -1.42 5.82 -0.36
N ALA A 99 -0.67 4.81 0.09
CA ALA A 99 0.68 4.97 0.61
C ALA A 99 1.71 4.30 -0.32
N PRO A 100 2.67 5.05 -0.87
CA PRO A 100 3.81 4.41 -1.52
C PRO A 100 4.68 3.70 -0.48
N ILE A 101 5.30 2.58 -0.87
CA ILE A 101 6.04 1.71 0.07
C ILE A 101 7.26 2.38 0.71
N ASP A 102 7.81 3.40 0.09
CA ASP A 102 8.91 4.21 0.65
C ASP A 102 8.44 5.10 1.81
N ALA A 103 7.20 5.60 1.78
CA ALA A 103 6.58 6.31 2.90
C ALA A 103 6.15 5.35 4.03
N LEU A 104 5.59 4.19 3.67
CA LEU A 104 5.08 3.22 4.64
C LEU A 104 6.18 2.41 5.33
N ALA A 105 7.11 1.83 4.58
CA ALA A 105 8.14 0.94 5.10
C ALA A 105 9.46 1.12 4.33
N PRO A 106 10.21 2.21 4.56
CA PRO A 106 11.36 2.61 3.76
C PRO A 106 12.47 1.54 3.69
N ARG A 107 12.68 0.80 4.79
CA ARG A 107 13.65 -0.31 4.83
C ARG A 107 13.25 -1.46 3.88
N ILE A 108 11.94 -1.71 3.76
CA ILE A 108 11.37 -2.73 2.88
C ILE A 108 11.40 -2.26 1.43
N ALA A 109 11.13 -0.97 1.17
CA ALA A 109 11.28 -0.36 -0.14
C ALA A 109 12.70 -0.54 -0.70
N ARG A 110 13.74 -0.36 0.15
CA ARG A 110 15.14 -0.65 -0.21
C ARG A 110 15.37 -2.11 -0.60
N LEU A 111 14.71 -3.07 0.06
CA LEU A 111 14.85 -4.49 -0.30
C LEU A 111 14.11 -4.83 -1.60
N LEU A 112 12.98 -4.17 -1.89
CA LEU A 112 12.27 -4.31 -3.16
C LEU A 112 13.10 -3.77 -4.33
N SER A 113 13.78 -2.63 -4.16
CA SER A 113 14.56 -1.99 -5.23
C SER A 113 15.72 -2.85 -5.74
N LEU A 114 16.20 -3.81 -4.94
CA LEU A 114 17.21 -4.78 -5.35
C LEU A 114 16.81 -5.60 -6.57
N ARG A 115 15.51 -5.70 -6.90
CA ARG A 115 15.05 -6.33 -8.16
C ARG A 115 15.66 -5.66 -9.39
N ALA A 116 15.86 -4.35 -9.38
CA ALA A 116 16.45 -3.63 -10.51
C ALA A 116 17.93 -4.01 -10.72
N VAL A 117 18.64 -4.36 -9.64
CA VAL A 117 20.04 -4.79 -9.67
C VAL A 117 20.15 -6.28 -9.99
N LEU A 118 19.33 -7.11 -9.36
CA LEU A 118 19.41 -8.57 -9.44
C LEU A 118 18.62 -9.17 -10.62
N GLY A 119 17.72 -8.41 -11.24
CA GLY A 119 16.85 -8.86 -12.33
C GLY A 119 15.70 -9.81 -11.91
N VAL A 120 15.67 -10.26 -10.66
CA VAL A 120 14.71 -11.24 -10.15
C VAL A 120 13.99 -10.76 -8.89
N ARG A 121 12.85 -11.40 -8.59
CA ARG A 121 12.11 -11.16 -7.34
C ARG A 121 12.81 -11.87 -6.18
N ASN A 122 12.65 -11.30 -4.99
CA ASN A 122 13.10 -11.85 -3.71
C ASN A 122 11.92 -12.04 -2.75
N SER A 123 12.16 -12.59 -1.54
CA SER A 123 11.14 -12.83 -0.53
C SER A 123 10.31 -11.58 -0.18
N THR A 124 10.90 -10.39 -0.28
CA THR A 124 10.23 -9.11 -0.05
C THR A 124 9.00 -8.92 -0.93
N HIS A 125 9.00 -9.44 -2.17
CA HIS A 125 7.85 -9.35 -3.08
C HIS A 125 6.64 -10.17 -2.62
N THR A 126 6.87 -11.17 -1.76
CA THR A 126 5.82 -11.92 -1.07
C THR A 126 5.42 -11.22 0.22
N LEU A 127 6.40 -10.82 1.05
CA LEU A 127 6.15 -10.18 2.35
C LEU A 127 5.31 -8.92 2.24
N VAL A 128 5.56 -8.10 1.22
CA VAL A 128 4.85 -6.84 1.02
C VAL A 128 3.35 -7.03 0.75
N LYS A 129 2.94 -8.23 0.33
CA LYS A 129 1.53 -8.59 0.12
C LYS A 129 0.84 -9.11 1.39
N LEU A 130 1.59 -9.23 2.48
CA LEU A 130 1.13 -9.75 3.76
C LEU A 130 1.24 -8.69 4.87
N LEU A 131 1.63 -7.46 4.53
CA LEU A 131 1.77 -6.38 5.50
C LEU A 131 0.43 -6.10 6.18
N GLN A 132 0.53 -5.82 7.48
CA GLN A 132 -0.54 -5.38 8.36
C GLN A 132 0.08 -4.18 9.06
N PRO A 133 0.17 -3.05 8.34
CA PRO A 133 0.79 -1.86 8.87
C PRO A 133 -0.06 -1.24 9.96
#